data_AF-A0A7K3X8S8-F1
#
_entry.id   AF-A0A7K3X8S8-F1
#
_cell.length_a   1.000
_cell.length_b   1.000
_cell.length_c   1.000
_cell.angle_alpha   90.00
_cell.angle_beta   90.00
_cell.angle_gamma   90.00
#
_symmetry.space_group_name_H-M   'P 1'
#
loop_
_entity.id
_entity.type
_entity.pdbx_description
1 polymer ?
#
loop_
_entity_poly.entity_id
_entity_poly.type
_entity_poly.pdbx_seq_one_letter_code
_entity_poly.pdbx_strand_id
1 'polypeptide(L)'
;MDLTLSRSRGRSACRPRCGAPANPYGYNYCGGDLVYDPAPDVCDWFACATNFWDGKGYVVQCADDLLSRTGLPGGPCADHGGTRRSLYVA
;
A
#
# COMPACT_ATOMS: atom_id res chain seq x y z
N MET A 1 -14.71 37.44 -25.92
CA MET A 1 -14.72 36.18 -26.67
C MET A 1 -13.27 35.90 -27.01
N ASP A 2 -12.54 34.94 -26.44
CA ASP A 2 -12.93 33.73 -25.74
C ASP A 2 -11.76 33.24 -24.85
N LEU A 3 -12.06 32.33 -23.92
CA LEU A 3 -11.16 31.89 -22.84
C LEU A 3 -10.03 30.97 -23.33
N THR A 4 -8.81 31.17 -22.84
CA THR A 4 -7.87 30.04 -22.66
C THR A 4 -7.11 30.20 -21.36
N LEU A 5 -7.89 30.11 -20.28
CA LEU A 5 -7.40 29.66 -18.99
C LEU A 5 -6.89 28.23 -19.18
N SER A 6 -5.61 28.05 -19.53
CA SER A 6 -4.95 26.75 -19.39
C SER A 6 -4.73 26.52 -17.89
N ARG A 7 -5.84 26.25 -17.20
CA ARG A 7 -5.88 25.51 -15.96
C ARG A 7 -5.09 24.23 -16.22
N SER A 8 -3.90 24.15 -15.68
CA SER A 8 -3.29 22.88 -15.29
C SER A 8 -4.07 22.17 -14.16
N ARG A 9 -5.37 22.48 -13.96
CA ARG A 9 -6.28 21.69 -13.12
C ARG A 9 -6.72 20.47 -13.93
N GLY A 10 -5.82 19.52 -14.11
CA GLY A 10 -6.09 18.38 -15.00
C GLY A 10 -5.06 17.26 -15.02
N ARG A 11 -4.17 17.17 -14.03
CA ARG A 11 -3.55 15.89 -13.68
C ARG A 11 -3.71 15.73 -12.18
N SER A 12 -4.76 15.04 -11.75
CA SER A 12 -4.55 14.12 -10.64
C SER A 12 -3.41 13.24 -11.11
N ALA A 13 -2.18 13.58 -10.71
CA ALA A 13 -1.02 12.82 -11.10
C ALA A 13 -1.34 11.39 -10.69
N CYS A 14 -1.20 10.43 -11.62
CA CYS A 14 -0.99 9.05 -11.23
C CYS A 14 0.19 9.11 -10.25
N ARG A 15 -0.11 9.21 -8.96
CA ARG A 15 0.93 9.12 -7.94
C ARG A 15 1.54 7.76 -8.21
N PRO A 16 2.83 7.71 -8.56
CA PRO A 16 3.42 6.46 -8.97
C PRO A 16 3.18 5.50 -7.82
N ARG A 17 2.53 4.37 -8.11
CA ARG A 17 2.30 3.31 -7.13
C ARG A 17 3.60 2.68 -6.64
N CYS A 18 4.72 3.06 -7.26
CA CYS A 18 6.07 2.68 -6.88
C CYS A 18 6.25 1.15 -6.80
N GLY A 19 5.62 0.47 -7.76
CA GLY A 19 5.60 -0.98 -7.86
C GLY A 19 4.41 -1.64 -7.15
N ALA A 20 3.53 -0.90 -6.46
CA ALA A 20 2.29 -1.48 -5.96
C ALA A 20 1.36 -1.83 -7.14
N PRO A 21 0.67 -2.99 -7.09
CA PRO A 21 -0.41 -3.34 -8.00
C PRO A 21 -1.43 -2.20 -8.16
N ALA A 22 -2.10 -2.16 -9.32
CA ALA A 22 -3.24 -1.27 -9.48
C ALA A 22 -4.27 -1.59 -8.38
N ASN A 23 -4.71 -0.56 -7.65
CA ASN A 23 -5.65 -0.69 -6.55
C ASN A 23 -6.47 0.62 -6.44
N PRO A 24 -7.71 0.57 -5.92
CA PRO A 24 -8.59 1.74 -5.85
C PRO A 24 -8.31 2.64 -4.64
N TYR A 25 -7.48 2.21 -3.69
CA TYR A 25 -7.31 2.89 -2.40
C TYR A 25 -6.23 3.98 -2.41
N GLY A 26 -5.52 4.13 -3.52
CA GLY A 26 -4.35 5.02 -3.60
C GLY A 26 -3.13 4.47 -2.85
N TYR A 27 -3.10 3.17 -2.56
CA TYR A 27 -1.97 2.55 -1.88
C TYR A 27 -0.73 2.48 -2.79
N ASN A 28 0.43 2.73 -2.20
CA ASN A 28 1.71 2.83 -2.87
C ASN A 28 2.88 2.37 -1.97
N TYR A 29 4.09 2.29 -2.55
CA TYR A 29 5.31 1.89 -1.84
C TYR A 29 6.39 2.98 -1.74
N CYS A 30 6.07 4.26 -1.95
CA CYS A 30 7.07 5.35 -1.93
C CYS A 30 6.76 6.53 -1.01
N GLY A 31 5.61 6.56 -0.35
CA GLY A 31 5.38 7.47 0.77
C GLY A 31 3.94 7.92 0.93
N GLY A 32 3.74 8.71 1.99
CA GLY A 32 2.44 9.07 2.52
C GLY A 32 2.28 8.54 3.94
N ASP A 33 1.04 8.37 4.37
CA ASP A 33 0.73 7.85 5.71
C ASP A 33 0.78 6.32 5.72
N LEU A 34 1.22 5.76 6.84
CA LEU A 34 1.21 4.31 7.04
C LEU A 34 -0.24 3.79 7.08
N VAL A 35 -0.50 2.66 6.42
CA VAL A 35 -1.83 2.05 6.38
C VAL A 35 -2.03 1.18 7.63
N TYR A 36 -2.70 1.73 8.65
CA TYR A 36 -3.05 1.00 9.88
C TYR A 36 -4.38 0.24 9.79
N ASP A 37 -5.30 0.74 8.98
CA ASP A 37 -6.62 0.15 8.74
C ASP A 37 -6.76 -0.09 7.23
N PRO A 38 -6.25 -1.24 6.72
CA PRO A 38 -6.34 -1.53 5.30
C PRO A 38 -7.79 -1.82 4.90
N ALA A 39 -8.13 -1.50 3.65
CA ALA A 39 -9.43 -1.85 3.08
C ALA A 39 -9.75 -3.35 3.29
N PRO A 40 -11.01 -3.73 3.65
CA PRO A 40 -11.35 -5.13 3.92
C PRO A 40 -11.08 -6.09 2.76
N ASP A 41 -11.14 -5.57 1.53
CA ASP A 41 -10.91 -6.27 0.27
C ASP A 41 -9.49 -6.06 -0.29
N VAL A 42 -8.54 -5.58 0.53
CA VAL A 42 -7.14 -5.33 0.11
C VAL A 42 -6.48 -6.56 -0.53
N CYS A 43 -6.81 -7.76 -0.05
CA CYS A 43 -6.21 -9.01 -0.53
C CYS A 43 -6.74 -9.47 -1.90
N ASP A 44 -7.74 -8.78 -2.45
CA ASP A 44 -8.18 -8.98 -3.84
C ASP A 44 -7.26 -8.25 -4.84
N TRP A 45 -6.50 -7.26 -4.34
CA TRP A 45 -5.60 -6.42 -5.14
C TRP A 45 -4.12 -6.70 -4.86
N PHE A 46 -3.82 -7.26 -3.69
CA PHE A 46 -2.48 -7.60 -3.24
C PHE A 46 -2.45 -9.04 -2.74
N ALA A 47 -1.32 -9.73 -2.94
CA ALA A 47 -1.13 -11.02 -2.32
C ALA A 47 -0.86 -10.83 -0.82
N CYS A 48 -1.70 -11.40 0.04
CA CYS A 48 -1.56 -11.33 1.49
C CYS A 48 -0.98 -12.63 2.05
N ALA A 49 -0.11 -12.52 3.07
CA ALA A 49 0.28 -13.65 3.90
C ALA A 49 -0.94 -14.23 4.63
N THR A 50 -0.92 -15.54 4.92
CA THR A 50 -2.06 -16.25 5.53
C THR A 50 -2.52 -15.63 6.85
N ASN A 51 -1.59 -15.11 7.66
CA ASN A 51 -1.85 -14.49 8.96
C ASN A 51 -2.01 -12.96 8.90
N PHE A 52 -2.27 -12.38 7.72
CA PHE A 52 -2.32 -10.94 7.52
C PHE A 52 -3.23 -10.21 8.54
N TRP A 53 -4.43 -10.73 8.79
CA TRP A 53 -5.43 -10.11 9.67
C TRP A 53 -5.15 -10.28 11.17
N ASP A 54 -4.21 -11.14 11.55
CA ASP A 54 -3.85 -11.35 12.95
C ASP A 54 -3.02 -10.17 13.50
N GLY A 55 -2.26 -9.50 12.64
CA GLY A 55 -1.46 -8.33 13.00
C GLY A 55 -2.31 -7.11 13.36
N LYS A 56 -1.76 -6.24 14.20
CA LYS A 56 -2.48 -5.09 14.82
C LYS A 56 -1.92 -3.73 14.45
N GLY A 57 -0.81 -3.68 13.72
CA GLY A 57 -0.20 -2.43 13.29
C GLY A 57 -0.39 -2.17 11.79
N TYR A 58 0.53 -1.37 11.25
CA TYR A 58 0.50 -0.98 9.84
C TYR A 58 0.93 -2.10 8.89
N VAL A 59 0.54 -1.96 7.63
CA VAL A 59 0.82 -2.91 6.55
C VAL A 59 2.22 -2.73 5.98
N VAL A 60 2.90 -3.85 5.75
CA VAL A 60 4.22 -3.93 5.10
C VAL A 60 4.20 -4.94 3.97
N GLN A 61 5.11 -4.78 3.01
CA GLN A 61 5.45 -5.79 2.02
C GLN A 61 6.66 -6.59 2.49
N CYS A 62 6.56 -7.92 2.43
CA CYS A 62 7.62 -8.86 2.69
C CYS A 62 8.59 -8.98 1.49
N ALA A 63 9.69 -9.71 1.67
CA ALA A 63 10.70 -9.91 0.63
C ALA A 63 10.18 -10.74 -0.55
N ASP A 64 9.23 -11.65 -0.30
CA ASP A 64 8.54 -12.48 -1.30
C ASP A 64 7.29 -11.81 -1.91
N ASP A 65 7.19 -10.49 -1.77
CA ASP A 65 6.11 -9.63 -2.28
C ASP A 65 4.73 -9.79 -1.63
N LEU A 66 4.57 -10.69 -0.65
CA LEU A 66 3.34 -10.78 0.15
C LEU A 66 3.18 -9.57 1.09
N LEU A 67 1.94 -9.18 1.37
CA LEU A 67 1.62 -8.23 2.43
C LEU A 67 1.48 -8.95 3.77
N SER A 68 1.99 -8.31 4.82
CA SER A 68 1.77 -8.69 6.22
C SER A 68 1.45 -7.44 7.04
N ARG A 69 1.05 -7.63 8.29
CA ARG A 69 0.82 -6.54 9.25
C ARG A 69 1.81 -6.62 10.39
N THR A 70 2.31 -5.47 10.81
CA THR A 70 3.11 -5.38 12.03
C THR A 70 2.28 -5.73 13.27
N GLY A 71 2.93 -6.00 14.40
CA GLY A 71 2.25 -6.39 15.65
C GLY A 71 1.88 -7.88 15.74
N LEU A 72 2.35 -8.71 14.81
CA LEU A 72 2.34 -10.17 14.96
C LEU A 72 3.40 -10.64 15.97
N PRO A 73 3.13 -11.70 16.76
CA PRO A 73 4.18 -12.41 17.50
C PRO A 73 5.28 -12.90 16.54
N GLY A 74 6.54 -12.57 16.82
CA GLY A 74 7.67 -12.88 15.92
C GLY A 74 7.94 -11.82 14.84
N GLY A 75 7.09 -10.81 14.73
CA GLY A 75 7.24 -9.71 13.78
C GLY A 75 6.59 -9.98 12.42
N PRO A 76 6.39 -8.93 11.61
CA PRO A 76 5.89 -9.08 10.25
C PRO A 76 6.90 -9.86 9.39
N CYS A 77 6.40 -10.68 8.47
CA CYS A 77 7.22 -11.35 7.45
C CYS A 77 8.30 -12.33 7.98
N ALA A 78 8.13 -12.88 9.19
CA ALA A 78 9.11 -13.82 9.78
C ALA A 78 9.39 -15.03 8.87
N ASP A 79 8.34 -15.59 8.26
CA ASP A 79 8.43 -16.72 7.33
C ASP A 79 8.57 -16.29 5.85
N HIS A 80 8.72 -14.98 5.61
CA HIS A 80 8.64 -14.34 4.29
C HIS A 80 9.87 -13.50 3.95
N GLY A 81 11.04 -13.91 4.47
CA GLY A 81 12.33 -13.28 4.20
C GLY A 81 12.51 -11.88 4.81
N GLY A 82 11.64 -11.50 5.76
CA GLY A 82 11.68 -10.21 6.44
C GLY A 82 10.92 -9.10 5.71
N THR A 83 10.83 -7.94 6.38
CA THR A 83 10.14 -6.76 5.83
C THR A 83 11.00 -6.10 4.77
N ARG A 84 10.44 -5.90 3.57
CA ARG A 84 11.09 -5.17 2.47
C ARG A 84 10.84 -3.66 2.55
N ARG A 85 9.58 -3.27 2.75
CA ARG A 85 9.13 -1.86 2.78
C ARG A 85 7.69 -1.75 3.31
N SER A 86 7.28 -0.54 3.70
CA SER A 86 5.91 -0.26 4.13
C SER A 86 4.95 -0.01 2.96
N LEU A 87 3.66 -0.27 3.18
CA LEU A 87 2.58 0.21 2.33
C LEU A 87 2.08 1.56 2.86
N TYR A 88 1.86 2.50 1.95
CA TYR A 88 1.41 3.86 2.26
C TYR A 88 0.13 4.22 1.55
N VAL A 89 -0.64 5.15 2.12
CA VAL A 89 -1.72 5.87 1.45
C VAL A 89 -1.30 7.32 1.22
N ALA A 90 -1.64 7.86 0.05
CA ALA A 90 -1.15 9.13 -0.47
C ALA A 90 -2.08 10.32 -0.26
#